data_AF-A0A832IH72-F1
#
_entry.id   AF-A0A832IH72-F1
#
_cell.length_a   1.000
_cell.length_b   1.000
_cell.length_c   1.000
_cell.angle_alpha   90.00
_cell.angle_beta   90.00
_cell.angle_gamma   90.00
#
_symmetry.space_group_name_H-M   'P 1'
#
loop_
_entity.id
_entity.type
_entity.pdbx_description
1 polymer ?
#
loop_
_entity_poly.entity_id
_entity_poly.type
_entity_poly.pdbx_seq_one_letter_code
_entity_poly.pdbx_strand_id
1 'polypeptide(L)'
;MGVIRKSITFTEQQDTYIKSLIEQGFYTNDSEYIRDVIRKDQESRKYIVDLQEALIDGIESGPSDATISSIWDEAIKEYEQKK
;
A
#
# COMPACT_ATOMS: atom_id res chain seq x y z
N MET A 1 2.60 18.77 -13.11
CA MET A 1 1.48 17.86 -13.48
C MET A 1 0.17 18.63 -13.36
N GLY A 2 -0.75 18.45 -14.30
CA GLY A 2 -2.06 19.12 -14.27
C GLY A 2 -3.02 18.49 -13.26
N VAL A 3 -3.99 19.27 -12.78
CA VAL A 3 -5.06 18.80 -11.90
C VAL A 3 -6.31 18.50 -12.73
N ILE A 4 -6.90 17.32 -12.56
CA ILE A 4 -8.17 16.95 -13.21
C ILE A 4 -9.31 17.16 -12.21
N ARG A 5 -10.30 17.97 -12.57
CA ARG A 5 -11.50 18.20 -11.74
C ARG A 5 -12.41 16.97 -11.78
N LYS A 6 -12.84 16.49 -10.62
CA LYS A 6 -13.85 15.44 -10.46
C LYS A 6 -14.96 15.94 -9.54
N SER A 7 -16.20 15.52 -9.80
CA SER A 7 -17.33 15.74 -8.89
C SER A 7 -17.44 14.53 -7.98
N ILE A 8 -17.51 14.75 -6.67
CA ILE A 8 -17.58 13.71 -5.64
C ILE A 8 -18.71 14.10 -4.69
N THR A 9 -19.52 13.13 -4.30
CA THR A 9 -20.62 13.33 -3.35
C THR A 9 -20.18 12.88 -1.96
N PHE A 10 -20.41 13.73 -0.96
CA PHE A 10 -20.15 13.44 0.45
C PHE A 10 -21.45 13.37 1.24
N THR A 11 -21.42 12.68 2.37
CA THR A 11 -22.47 12.83 3.38
C THR A 11 -22.32 14.18 4.10
N GLU A 12 -23.41 14.68 4.69
CA GLU A 12 -23.37 15.92 5.49
C GLU A 12 -22.33 15.84 6.63
N GLN A 13 -22.20 14.66 7.24
CA GLN A 13 -21.20 14.42 8.29
C GLN A 13 -19.77 14.55 7.78
N GLN A 14 -19.49 14.00 6.58
CA GLN A 14 -18.17 14.09 5.96
C GLN A 14 -17.85 15.53 5.56
N ASP A 15 -18.79 16.26 4.96
CA ASP A 15 -18.63 17.67 4.61
C ASP A 15 -18.33 18.53 5.86
N THR A 16 -19.09 18.34 6.93
CA THR A 16 -18.88 19.03 8.22
C THR A 16 -17.48 18.75 8.78
N TYR A 17 -17.05 17.49 8.72
CA TYR A 17 -15.72 17.10 9.17
C TYR A 17 -14.62 17.75 8.33
N ILE A 18 -14.73 17.72 7.00
CA ILE A 18 -13.73 18.32 6.09
C ILE A 18 -13.64 19.83 6.33
N LYS A 19 -14.77 20.52 6.46
CA LYS A 19 -14.81 21.95 6.79
C LYS A 19 -14.11 22.26 8.10
N SER A 20 -14.33 21.45 9.13
CA SER A 20 -13.65 21.65 10.42
C SER A 20 -12.13 21.57 10.31
N LEU A 21 -11.60 20.71 9.43
CA LEU A 21 -10.16 20.58 9.21
C LEU A 21 -9.60 21.80 8.46
N ILE A 22 -10.38 22.37 7.55
CA ILE A 22 -10.02 23.59 6.81
C ILE A 22 -10.03 24.79 7.76
N GLU A 23 -11.04 24.92 8.61
CA GLU A 23 -11.15 25.97 9.62
C GLU A 23 -10.00 25.94 10.63
N GLN A 24 -9.54 24.73 10.99
CA GLN A 24 -8.36 24.53 11.84
C GLN A 24 -7.03 24.82 11.11
N GLY A 25 -7.06 25.03 9.79
CA GLY A 25 -5.89 25.34 8.99
C GLY A 25 -5.06 24.12 8.56
N PHE A 26 -5.57 22.89 8.72
CA PHE A 26 -4.87 21.68 8.28
C PHE A 26 -4.86 21.53 6.76
N TYR A 27 -5.89 22.05 6.07
CA TYR A 27 -6.02 22.03 4.63
C TYR A 27 -6.62 23.34 4.13
N THR A 28 -6.34 23.69 2.87
CA THR A 28 -6.85 24.92 2.23
C THR A 28 -8.20 24.70 1.53
N ASN A 29 -8.51 23.47 1.15
CA ASN A 29 -9.75 23.07 0.46
C ASN A 29 -9.97 21.55 0.50
N ASP A 30 -11.18 21.13 0.14
CA ASP A 30 -11.59 19.71 0.12
C ASP A 30 -10.70 18.86 -0.81
N SER A 31 -10.32 19.41 -1.96
CA SER A 31 -9.50 18.68 -2.94
C SER A 31 -8.11 18.37 -2.41
N GLU A 32 -7.59 19.18 -1.47
CA GLU A 32 -6.31 18.92 -0.80
C GLU A 32 -6.43 17.76 0.18
N TYR A 33 -7.45 17.79 1.04
CA TYR A 33 -7.73 16.71 1.97
C TYR A 33 -7.92 15.36 1.24
N ILE A 34 -8.72 15.35 0.17
CA ILE A 34 -8.97 14.13 -0.61
C ILE A 34 -7.69 13.60 -1.28
N ARG A 35 -6.84 14.48 -1.81
CA ARG A 35 -5.54 14.06 -2.36
C ARG A 35 -4.64 13.42 -1.29
N ASP A 36 -4.68 13.93 -0.06
CA ASP A 36 -3.91 13.36 1.04
C ASP A 36 -4.45 11.99 1.47
N VAL A 37 -5.78 11.85 1.59
CA VAL A 37 -6.42 10.55 1.86
C VAL A 37 -6.06 9.52 0.79
N ILE A 38 -6.11 9.89 -0.49
CA ILE A 38 -5.72 8.99 -1.59
C ILE A 38 -4.26 8.57 -1.48
N ARG A 39 -3.35 9.49 -1.13
CA ARG A 39 -1.93 9.16 -0.96
C ARG A 39 -1.73 8.14 0.17
N LYS A 40 -2.35 8.38 1.32
CA LYS A 40 -2.31 7.47 2.48
C LYS A 40 -2.90 6.10 2.15
N ASP A 41 -4.00 6.07 1.40
CA ASP A 41 -4.62 4.83 0.91
C ASP A 41 -3.69 4.08 -0.07
N GLN A 42 -3.05 4.79 -1.01
CA GLN A 42 -2.06 4.18 -1.92
C GLN A 42 -0.87 3.60 -1.18
N GLU A 43 -0.31 4.34 -0.20
CA GLU A 43 0.80 3.87 0.63
C GLU A 43 0.39 2.63 1.44
N SER A 44 -0.82 2.64 2.01
CA SER A 44 -1.33 1.49 2.79
C SER A 44 -1.60 0.28 1.92
N ARG A 45 -2.17 0.49 0.72
CA ARG A 45 -2.48 -0.59 -0.23
C ARG A 45 -1.23 -1.20 -0.83
N LYS A 46 -0.16 -0.44 -1.03
CA LYS A 46 1.07 -0.96 -1.60
C LYS A 46 1.56 -2.20 -0.84
N TYR A 47 1.65 -2.12 0.48
CA TYR A 47 2.08 -3.26 1.30
C TYR A 47 1.14 -4.46 1.22
N ILE A 48 -0.17 -4.22 1.15
CA ILE A 48 -1.17 -5.29 1.06
C ILE A 48 -1.11 -5.96 -0.30
N VAL A 49 -0.99 -5.18 -1.37
CA VAL A 49 -0.90 -5.68 -2.75
C VAL A 49 0.39 -6.47 -2.94
N ASP A 50 1.54 -5.91 -2.52
CA ASP A 50 2.84 -6.58 -2.62
C ASP A 50 2.82 -7.92 -1.85
N LEU A 51 2.19 -7.96 -0.67
CA LEU A 51 2.04 -9.19 0.11
C LEU A 51 1.08 -10.18 -0.57
N GLN A 52 -0.06 -9.71 -1.08
CA GLN A 52 -1.03 -10.58 -1.76
C GLN A 52 -0.44 -11.19 -3.02
N GLU A 53 0.32 -10.42 -3.80
CA GLU A 53 1.02 -10.91 -4.99
C GLU A 53 2.05 -11.99 -4.61
N ALA A 54 2.91 -11.72 -3.62
CA ALA A 54 3.87 -12.72 -3.12
C ALA A 54 3.22 -13.99 -2.57
N LEU A 55 2.04 -13.87 -1.94
CA LEU A 55 1.28 -15.03 -1.47
C LEU A 55 0.68 -15.83 -2.64
N ILE A 56 0.13 -15.16 -3.65
CA ILE A 56 -0.39 -15.82 -4.86
C ILE A 56 0.75 -16.56 -5.56
N ASP A 57 1.88 -15.90 -5.80
CA ASP A 57 3.06 -16.51 -6.42
C ASP A 57 3.54 -17.74 -5.64
N GLY A 58 3.57 -17.65 -4.31
CA GLY A 58 3.92 -18.78 -3.44
C GLY A 58 2.92 -19.94 -3.54
N ILE A 59 1.62 -19.66 -3.57
CA ILE A 59 0.58 -20.69 -3.74
C ILE A 59 0.66 -21.34 -5.13
N GLU A 60 0.84 -20.55 -6.18
CA GLU A 60 0.97 -21.02 -7.57
C GLU A 60 2.26 -21.82 -7.80
N SER A 61 3.32 -21.54 -7.04
CA SER A 61 4.57 -22.30 -7.08
C SER A 61 4.43 -23.76 -6.60
N GLY A 62 3.32 -24.07 -5.92
CA GLY A 62 3.04 -25.41 -5.40
C GLY A 62 3.84 -25.75 -4.14
N PRO A 63 3.50 -26.88 -3.48
CA PRO A 63 4.18 -27.30 -2.26
C PRO A 63 5.62 -27.74 -2.55
N SER A 64 6.54 -27.35 -1.68
CA SER A 64 7.94 -27.80 -1.72
C SER A 64 8.16 -28.96 -0.76
N ASP A 65 8.93 -29.96 -1.21
CA ASP A 65 9.42 -31.06 -0.37
C ASP A 65 10.69 -30.68 0.41
N ALA A 66 11.16 -29.43 0.28
CA ALA A 66 12.37 -28.97 0.93
C ALA A 66 12.21 -28.94 2.47
N THR A 67 13.21 -29.48 3.15
CA THR A 67 13.30 -29.41 4.60
C THR A 67 14.01 -28.14 5.04
N ILE A 68 13.80 -27.72 6.29
CA ILE A 68 14.49 -26.54 6.85
C ILE A 68 16.01 -26.68 6.72
N SER A 69 16.57 -27.87 6.95
CA SER A 69 18.01 -28.12 6.81
C SER A 69 18.50 -27.94 5.38
N SER A 70 17.76 -28.48 4.39
CA SER A 70 18.18 -28.37 2.99
C SER A 70 18.13 -26.93 2.48
N ILE A 71 17.12 -26.16 2.89
CA ILE A 71 17.01 -24.72 2.56
C ILE A 71 18.20 -23.94 3.13
N TRP A 72 18.60 -24.25 4.37
CA TRP A 72 19.70 -23.56 5.05
C TRP A 72 21.05 -23.87 4.39
N ASP A 73 21.30 -25.14 4.07
CA ASP A 73 22.54 -25.56 3.40
C ASP A 73 22.66 -24.97 1.97
N GLU A 74 21.54 -24.85 1.26
CA GLU A 74 21.48 -24.27 -0.07
C GLU A 74 21.75 -22.75 -0.03
N ALA A 75 21.16 -22.03 0.93
CA ALA A 75 21.41 -20.60 1.12
C ALA A 75 22.87 -20.26 1.46
N ILE A 76 23.53 -21.10 2.28
CA ILE A 76 24.97 -20.94 2.60
C ILE A 76 25.81 -21.10 1.33
N LYS A 77 25.54 -22.15 0.53
CA LYS A 77 26.26 -22.38 -0.73
C LYS A 77 26.08 -21.22 -1.72
N GLU A 78 24.88 -20.68 -1.85
CA GLU A 78 24.65 -19.51 -2.71
C GLU A 78 25.42 -18.27 -2.25
N TYR A 79 25.46 -18.02 -0.94
CA TYR A 79 26.20 -16.89 -0.38
C TYR A 79 27.71 -17.03 -0.61
N GLU A 80 28.26 -18.23 -0.43
CA GLU A 80 29.67 -18.51 -0.67
C GLU A 80 30.06 -18.42 -2.14
N GLN A 81 29.16 -18.78 -3.06
CA GLN A 81 29.38 -18.66 -4.52
C GLN A 81 29.29 -17.22 -5.05
N LYS A 82 28.56 -16.34 -4.35
CA LYS A 82 28.45 -14.91 -4.72
C LYS A 82 29.62 -14.06 -4.19
N LYS A 83 30.51 -14.65 -3.40
CA LYS A 83 31.70 -14.01 -2.84
C LYS A 83 32.91 -14.13 -3.78
#